data_AF-A0A1G2ZAB3-F1
#
_entry.id   AF-A0A1G2ZAB3-F1
#
_cell.length_a   1.000
_cell.length_b   1.000
_cell.length_c   1.000
_cell.angle_alpha   90.00
_cell.angle_beta   90.00
_cell.angle_gamma   90.00
#
_symmetry.space_group_name_H-M   'P 1'
#
loop_
_entity.id
_entity.type
_entity.pdbx_description
1 polymer ?
#
loop_
_entity_poly.entity_id
_entity_poly.type
_entity_poly.pdbx_seq_one_letter_code
_entity_poly.pdbx_strand_id
1 'polypeptide(L)'
;MSGTFGLLGGYEISSLTGNGEELFNVDAGRMESYRQNYTVLMNAAVPPMGIRVNPRIRIEQTLTMNRVDPEIRSTNIEIRNAME
;
A
#
# COMPACT_ATOMS: atom_id res chain seq x y z
N MET A 1 17.86 1.83 -18.45
CA MET A 1 16.77 1.15 -17.71
C MET A 1 16.29 -0.02 -18.57
N SER A 2 16.50 -1.26 -18.12
CA SER A 2 16.15 -2.49 -18.85
C SER A 2 15.06 -3.23 -18.08
N GLY A 3 13.83 -3.21 -18.59
CA GLY A 3 12.71 -3.97 -18.02
C GLY A 3 11.43 -3.76 -18.85
N THR A 4 10.65 -4.81 -19.01
CA THR A 4 9.37 -4.84 -19.76
C THR A 4 8.26 -3.97 -19.16
N PHE A 5 8.50 -3.34 -18.00
CA PHE A 5 7.56 -2.42 -17.34
C PHE A 5 7.20 -1.20 -18.19
N GLY A 6 8.02 -0.83 -19.18
CA GLY A 6 7.71 0.26 -20.12
C GLY A 6 6.71 -0.11 -21.23
N LEU A 7 6.36 -1.39 -21.39
CA LEU A 7 5.47 -1.88 -22.46
C LEU A 7 4.09 -2.33 -21.94
N LEU A 8 3.92 -2.41 -20.61
CA LEU A 8 2.66 -2.77 -19.98
C LEU A 8 1.89 -1.50 -19.63
N GLY A 9 0.68 -1.35 -20.17
CA GLY A 9 -0.20 -0.21 -19.93
C GLY A 9 -1.65 -0.67 -19.71
N GLY A 10 -2.55 0.27 -19.42
CA GLY A 10 -3.97 -0.06 -19.25
C GLY A 10 -4.21 -1.10 -18.14
N TYR A 11 -3.60 -0.89 -16.97
CA TYR A 11 -3.80 -1.76 -15.82
C TYR A 11 -5.26 -1.72 -15.37
N GLU A 12 -5.88 -2.87 -15.24
CA GLU A 12 -7.25 -3.03 -14.76
C GLU A 12 -7.23 -3.93 -13.53
N ILE A 13 -7.74 -3.42 -12.41
CA ILE A 13 -7.87 -4.19 -11.17
C ILE A 13 -9.07 -5.14 -11.34
N SER A 14 -8.81 -6.44 -11.28
CA SER A 14 -9.85 -7.47 -11.37
C SER A 14 -10.36 -7.90 -10.00
N SER A 15 -9.54 -7.82 -8.96
CA SER A 15 -9.94 -8.12 -7.58
C SER A 15 -9.06 -7.38 -6.59
N LEU A 16 -9.66 -6.93 -5.48
CA LEU A 16 -8.97 -6.48 -4.28
C LEU A 16 -9.60 -7.17 -3.08
N THR A 17 -8.81 -7.99 -2.40
CA THR A 17 -9.24 -8.69 -1.19
C THR A 17 -8.29 -8.32 -0.05
N GLY A 18 -8.85 -8.04 1.12
CA GLY A 18 -8.07 -7.72 2.31
C GLY A 18 -8.57 -8.47 3.53
N ASN A 19 -7.64 -8.74 4.45
CA ASN A 19 -7.95 -9.16 5.81
C ASN A 19 -6.91 -8.60 6.78
N GLY A 20 -7.28 -8.46 8.04
CA GLY A 20 -6.34 -7.97 9.02
C GLY A 20 -6.94 -7.78 10.39
N GLU A 21 -6.09 -7.24 11.26
CA GLU A 21 -6.36 -7.02 12.66
C GLU A 21 -5.97 -5.58 13.03
N GLU A 22 -6.73 -5.01 13.95
CA GLU A 22 -6.53 -3.67 14.49
C GLU A 22 -6.54 -3.75 16.01
N LEU A 23 -5.57 -3.09 16.63
CA LEU A 23 -5.57 -2.83 18.06
C LEU A 23 -6.02 -1.39 18.29
N PHE A 24 -7.22 -1.24 18.86
CA PHE A 24 -7.80 0.05 19.19
C PHE A 24 -7.83 0.25 20.71
N ASN A 25 -7.31 1.38 21.18
CA ASN A 25 -7.41 1.80 22.57
C ASN A 25 -8.71 2.59 22.75
N VAL A 26 -9.68 1.97 23.41
CA VAL A 26 -11.01 2.56 23.65
C VAL A 26 -10.93 3.77 24.57
N ASP A 27 -10.11 3.72 25.62
CA ASP A 27 -9.99 4.79 26.61
C ASP A 27 -9.33 6.05 26.01
N ALA A 28 -8.31 5.85 25.16
CA ALA A 28 -7.61 6.93 24.47
C ALA A 28 -8.28 7.32 23.14
N GLY A 29 -9.35 6.63 22.73
CA GLY A 29 -10.10 6.87 21.49
C GLY A 29 -9.25 6.80 20.22
N ARG A 30 -8.24 5.92 20.17
CA ARG A 30 -7.28 5.89 19.05
C ARG A 30 -6.75 4.49 18.74
N MET A 31 -6.26 4.34 17.52
CA MET A 31 -5.58 3.13 17.03
C MET A 31 -4.13 3.07 17.53
N GLU A 32 -3.70 1.91 18.04
CA GLU A 32 -2.34 1.67 18.55
C GLU A 32 -1.50 0.89 17.54
N SER A 33 -2.08 -0.08 16.85
CA SER A 33 -1.43 -0.81 15.76
C SER A 33 -2.44 -1.42 14.81
N TYR A 34 -1.98 -1.72 13.60
CA TYR A 34 -2.73 -2.58 12.69
C TYR A 34 -1.78 -3.41 11.83
N ARG A 35 -2.30 -4.55 11.37
CA ARG A 35 -1.70 -5.37 10.33
C ARG A 35 -2.77 -5.78 9.34
N GLN A 36 -2.63 -5.34 8.11
CA GLN A 36 -3.56 -5.61 7.03
C GLN A 36 -2.82 -6.30 5.89
N ASN A 37 -3.33 -7.42 5.41
CA ASN A 37 -2.83 -8.11 4.23
C ASN A 37 -3.79 -7.87 3.09
N TYR A 38 -3.28 -7.38 1.97
CA TYR A 38 -4.04 -7.13 0.76
C TYR A 38 -3.51 -7.99 -0.38
N THR A 39 -4.43 -8.57 -1.13
CA THR A 39 -4.16 -9.21 -2.42
C THR A 39 -4.86 -8.42 -3.52
N VAL A 40 -4.08 -7.89 -4.44
CA VAL A 40 -4.58 -7.24 -5.65
C VAL A 40 -4.33 -8.18 -6.83
N LEU A 41 -5.36 -8.46 -7.61
CA LEU A 41 -5.24 -9.06 -8.92
C LEU A 41 -5.50 -7.99 -9.97
N MET A 42 -4.62 -7.89 -10.95
CA MET A 42 -4.76 -6.92 -12.04
C MET A 42 -4.33 -7.54 -13.36
N ASN A 43 -5.00 -7.12 -14.43
CA ASN A 43 -4.60 -7.41 -15.79
C ASN A 43 -3.84 -6.20 -16.34
N ALA A 44 -2.89 -6.43 -17.23
CA ALA A 44 -2.29 -5.36 -18.02
C ALA A 44 -2.56 -5.59 -19.50
N ALA A 45 -2.75 -4.51 -20.25
CA ALA A 45 -2.80 -4.57 -21.70
C ALA A 45 -1.37 -4.54 -22.27
N VAL A 46 -1.18 -5.29 -23.34
CA VAL A 46 0.06 -5.25 -24.12
C VAL A 46 -0.28 -4.77 -25.53
N PRO A 47 0.43 -3.78 -26.07
CA PRO A 47 0.28 -3.37 -27.45
C PRO A 47 0.46 -4.57 -28.40
N PRO A 48 -0.31 -4.66 -29.50
CA PRO A 48 -0.21 -5.76 -30.45
C PRO A 48 1.17 -5.75 -31.15
N MET A 49 2.08 -6.59 -30.68
CA MET A 49 3.43 -6.78 -31.23
C MET A 49 3.54 -8.08 -32.06
N GLY A 50 2.43 -8.52 -32.66
CA GLY A 50 2.36 -9.81 -33.36
C GLY A 50 2.26 -11.04 -32.45
N ILE A 51 2.23 -10.83 -31.12
CA ILE A 51 2.05 -11.88 -30.11
C ILE A 51 0.85 -11.49 -29.23
N ARG A 52 -0.08 -12.42 -29.00
CA ARG A 52 -1.15 -12.25 -28.01
C ARG A 52 -0.65 -12.71 -26.65
N VAL A 53 -0.52 -11.78 -25.73
CA VAL A 53 -0.19 -12.04 -24.33
C VAL A 53 -1.23 -11.36 -23.44
N ASN A 54 -1.63 -12.05 -22.36
CA ASN A 54 -2.57 -11.55 -21.37
C ASN A 54 -1.89 -11.54 -19.99
N PRO A 55 -1.07 -10.52 -19.68
CA PRO A 55 -0.38 -10.41 -18.40
C PRO A 55 -1.38 -10.37 -17.25
N ARG A 56 -1.19 -11.27 -16.29
CA ARG A 56 -1.89 -11.29 -15.02
C ARG A 56 -0.88 -10.99 -13.92
N ILE A 57 -1.13 -9.95 -13.15
CA ILE A 57 -0.28 -9.51 -12.06
C ILE A 57 -1.03 -9.75 -10.75
N ARG A 58 -0.32 -10.33 -9.78
CA ARG A 58 -0.78 -10.53 -8.41
C ARG A 58 0.17 -9.78 -7.49
N ILE A 59 -0.36 -8.84 -6.72
CA ILE A 59 0.39 -8.10 -5.70
C ILE A 59 -0.12 -8.55 -4.35
N GLU A 60 0.78 -9.03 -3.50
CA GLU A 60 0.51 -9.35 -2.12
C GLU A 60 1.26 -8.34 -1.26
N GLN A 61 0.52 -7.56 -0.48
CA GLN A 61 1.08 -6.49 0.32
C GLN A 61 0.61 -6.61 1.76
N THR A 62 1.57 -6.55 2.68
CA THR A 62 1.30 -6.43 4.11
C THR A 62 1.57 -5.00 4.54
N LEU A 63 0.54 -4.31 5.03
CA LEU A 63 0.63 -2.99 5.63
C LEU A 63 0.63 -3.13 7.15
N THR A 64 1.66 -2.60 7.79
CA THR A 64 1.78 -2.59 9.25
C THR A 64 1.97 -1.17 9.74
N MET A 65 1.23 -0.79 10.77
CA MET A 65 1.47 0.45 11.53
C MET A 65 1.60 0.08 12.99
N ASN A 66 2.56 0.70 13.65
CA ASN A 66 2.66 0.72 15.09
C ASN A 66 2.77 2.17 15.54
N ARG A 67 2.06 2.53 16.61
CA ARG A 67 2.27 3.79 17.29
C ARG A 67 3.70 3.80 17.83
N VAL A 68 4.46 4.81 17.44
CA VAL A 68 5.73 5.13 18.07
C VAL A 68 5.45 6.10 19.21
N ASP A 69 6.05 5.85 20.37
CA ASP A 69 6.09 6.89 21.39
C ASP A 69 6.87 8.08 20.84
N PRO A 70 6.50 9.32 21.19
CA PRO A 70 7.33 10.47 20.89
C PRO A 70 8.68 10.24 21.58
N GLU A 71 9.71 9.95 20.78
CA GLU A 71 11.09 9.93 21.25
C GLU A 71 11.34 11.20 22.05
N ILE A 72 11.81 11.05 23.28
CA ILE A 72 12.42 12.14 24.02
C ILE A 72 13.61 12.62 23.17
N ARG A 73 13.39 13.71 22.43
CA ARG A 73 14.36 14.55 21.71
C ARG A 73 15.14 13.90 20.56
N SER A 74 14.47 13.82 19.40
CA SER A 74 15.14 14.03 18.11
C SER A 74 14.91 15.49 17.70
N THR A 75 15.92 16.35 17.85
CA THR A 75 15.88 17.83 17.79
C THR A 75 15.53 18.44 16.41
N ASN A 76 14.86 17.72 15.51
CA ASN A 76 14.59 18.16 14.13
C ASN A 76 13.19 17.83 13.61
N ILE A 77 12.18 17.72 14.48
CA ILE A 77 10.78 17.67 14.02
C ILE A 77 10.20 19.08 14.17
N GLU A 78 10.28 19.88 13.09
CA GLU A 78 9.43 21.07 12.96
C GLU A 78 7.97 20.59 12.96
N ILE A 79 7.25 20.85 14.05
CA ILE A 79 5.80 20.65 14.12
C ILE A 79 5.16 21.74 13.26
N ARG A 80 5.03 21.49 11.96
CA ARG A 80 4.17 22.27 11.07
C ARG A 80 2.75 21.77 11.28
N ASN A 81 2.10 22.30 12.31
CA ASN A 81 0.65 22.51 12.41
C ASN A 81 0.34 22.97 13.84
N ALA A 82 0.70 24.22 14.15
CA ALA A 82 -0.09 24.99 15.10
C ALA A 82 -1.27 25.55 14.31
N MET A 83 -2.45 24.94 14.47
CA MET A 83 -3.71 25.59 14.12
C MET A 83 -4.18 26.33 15.38
N GLU A 84 -4.53 27.61 15.17
CA GLU A 84 -5.14 28.55 16.13
C GLU A 84 -6.36 27.97 16.86
#